data_AF-A0A521I9S1-F1
#
_entry.id   AF-A0A521I9S1-F1
#
_cell.length_a   1.000
_cell.length_b   1.000
_cell.length_c   1.000
_cell.angle_alpha   90.00
_cell.angle_beta   90.00
_cell.angle_gamma   90.00
#
_symmetry.space_group_name_H-M   'P 1'
#
loop_
_entity.id
_entity.type
_entity.pdbx_description
1 polymer ?
#
loop_
_entity_poly.entity_id
_entity_poly.type
_entity_poly.pdbx_seq_one_letter_code
_entity_poly.pdbx_strand_id
1 'polypeptide(L)'
;MIKIAIGSTNPTKTRAVENVLRALFHELEIIEFSVPSGISVQPIGDEETRRGAYNRAQNALQVTDAEWAFGLEGGIIQTEFGVMTNAWCVVVARDGRVGVGGSANMLLPEIVARRVLQDGLELGEAMDEYANTQDVKRGQGAIGILTRGLLNRQSAYEYIVKLALARMMW
;
A
#
# COMPACT_ATOMS: atom_id res chain seq x y z
N MET A 1 2.23 -17.52 -19.59
CA MET A 1 1.38 -16.74 -18.67
C MET A 1 1.96 -16.77 -17.27
N ILE A 2 2.33 -15.62 -16.71
CA ILE A 2 2.75 -15.50 -15.31
C ILE A 2 1.51 -15.28 -14.43
N LYS A 3 1.39 -16.05 -13.35
CA LYS A 3 0.31 -15.91 -12.38
C LYS A 3 0.79 -15.12 -11.17
N ILE A 4 0.07 -14.06 -10.83
CA ILE A 4 0.42 -13.13 -9.77
C ILE A 4 -0.76 -13.01 -8.80
N ALA A 5 -0.46 -13.13 -7.50
CA ALA A 5 -1.44 -12.92 -6.46
C ALA A 5 -1.29 -11.54 -5.79
N ILE A 6 -2.40 -10.97 -5.33
CA ILE A 6 -2.41 -9.72 -4.58
C ILE A 6 -3.22 -9.93 -3.29
N GLY A 7 -2.60 -9.72 -2.14
CA GLY A 7 -3.21 -9.83 -0.81
C GLY A 7 -4.13 -8.66 -0.43
N SER A 8 -4.86 -8.13 -1.41
CA SER A 8 -5.87 -7.09 -1.23
C SER A 8 -6.90 -7.14 -2.38
N THR A 9 -8.13 -6.74 -2.09
CA THR A 9 -9.20 -6.47 -3.07
C THR A 9 -9.49 -4.97 -3.23
N ASN A 10 -8.62 -4.11 -2.68
CA ASN A 10 -8.75 -2.66 -2.86
C ASN A 10 -8.36 -2.29 -4.30
N PRO A 11 -9.28 -1.71 -5.10
CA PRO A 11 -9.02 -1.42 -6.52
C PRO A 11 -7.80 -0.55 -6.78
N THR A 12 -7.46 0.38 -5.87
CA THR A 12 -6.28 1.23 -6.04
C THR A 12 -4.99 0.43 -5.86
N LYS A 13 -4.96 -0.49 -4.88
CA LYS A 13 -3.79 -1.34 -4.62
C LYS A 13 -3.63 -2.36 -5.75
N THR A 14 -4.72 -2.97 -6.22
CA THR A 14 -4.66 -4.03 -7.22
C THR A 14 -4.31 -3.49 -8.60
N ARG A 15 -4.93 -2.37 -9.02
CA ARG A 15 -4.57 -1.68 -10.27
C ARG A 15 -3.12 -1.19 -10.28
N ALA A 16 -2.59 -0.73 -9.14
CA ALA A 16 -1.20 -0.30 -9.08
C ALA A 16 -0.22 -1.45 -9.38
N VAL A 17 -0.47 -2.64 -8.83
CA VAL A 17 0.33 -3.83 -9.14
C VAL A 17 0.13 -4.24 -10.61
N GLU A 18 -1.11 -4.34 -11.06
CA GLU A 18 -1.45 -4.74 -12.42
C GLU A 18 -0.79 -3.82 -13.47
N ASN A 19 -0.93 -2.49 -13.32
CA ASN A 19 -0.36 -1.52 -14.26
C ASN A 19 1.16 -1.64 -14.38
N VAL A 20 1.86 -1.82 -13.25
CA VAL A 20 3.31 -1.99 -13.25
C VAL A 20 3.71 -3.30 -13.93
N LEU A 21 3.00 -4.40 -13.63
CA LEU A 21 3.34 -5.71 -14.17
C LEU A 21 2.98 -5.89 -15.65
N ARG A 22 1.93 -5.22 -16.14
CA ARG A 22 1.59 -5.22 -17.57
C ARG A 22 2.66 -4.57 -18.44
N ALA A 23 3.51 -3.71 -17.88
CA ALA A 23 4.67 -3.18 -18.58
C ALA A 23 5.83 -4.19 -18.69
N LEU A 24 5.82 -5.25 -17.88
CA LEU A 24 6.89 -6.25 -17.79
C LEU A 24 6.50 -7.58 -18.45
N PHE A 25 5.22 -7.94 -18.41
CA PHE A 25 4.73 -9.25 -18.85
C PHE A 25 3.59 -9.10 -19.86
N HIS A 26 3.71 -9.82 -20.98
CA HIS A 26 2.68 -9.83 -22.03
C HIS A 26 1.46 -10.68 -21.65
N GLU A 27 1.69 -11.85 -21.04
CA GLU A 27 0.64 -12.75 -20.54
C GLU A 27 0.62 -12.76 -19.02
N LEU A 28 -0.30 -12.02 -18.42
CA LEU A 28 -0.42 -11.81 -16.98
C LEU A 28 -1.81 -12.23 -16.48
N GLU A 29 -1.85 -13.12 -15.49
CA GLU A 29 -3.06 -13.45 -14.72
C GLU A 29 -2.93 -12.86 -13.31
N ILE A 30 -3.91 -12.04 -12.91
CA ILE A 30 -3.97 -11.43 -11.57
C ILE A 30 -5.08 -12.10 -10.76
N ILE A 31 -4.75 -12.55 -9.56
CA ILE A 31 -5.70 -13.11 -8.60
C ILE A 31 -5.68 -12.28 -7.33
N GLU A 32 -6.82 -11.70 -6.96
CA GLU A 32 -6.97 -10.86 -5.78
C GLU A 32 -7.51 -11.68 -4.60
N PHE A 33 -6.90 -11.52 -3.43
CA PHE A 33 -7.32 -12.20 -2.20
C PHE A 33 -7.59 -11.19 -1.09
N SER A 34 -8.74 -11.37 -0.42
CA SER A 34 -8.99 -10.71 0.87
C SER A 34 -8.34 -11.53 1.98
N VAL A 35 -7.12 -11.13 2.37
CA VAL A 35 -6.35 -11.77 3.45
C VAL A 35 -6.11 -10.80 4.61
N PRO A 36 -6.03 -11.30 5.85
CA PRO A 36 -5.71 -10.46 7.00
C PRO A 36 -4.27 -9.95 6.92
N SER A 37 -4.04 -8.71 7.35
CA SER A 37 -2.69 -8.16 7.56
C SER A 37 -2.10 -8.57 8.91
N GLY A 38 -2.93 -8.97 9.88
CA GLY A 38 -2.48 -9.39 11.22
C GLY A 38 -1.88 -8.27 12.06
N ILE A 39 -2.16 -7.02 11.71
CA ILE A 39 -1.71 -5.79 12.40
C ILE A 39 -2.91 -4.87 12.64
N SER A 40 -2.70 -3.72 13.27
CA SER A 40 -3.76 -2.72 13.46
C SER A 40 -4.34 -2.20 12.14
N VAL A 41 -5.58 -1.70 12.19
CA VAL A 41 -6.27 -1.11 11.02
C VAL A 41 -5.54 0.15 10.54
N GLN A 42 -4.99 0.93 11.48
CA GLN A 42 -4.19 2.11 11.22
C GLN A 42 -2.77 1.89 11.77
N PRO A 43 -1.87 1.24 10.99
CA PRO A 43 -0.53 0.98 11.46
C PRO A 43 0.27 2.25 11.68
N ILE A 44 1.09 2.24 12.72
CA ILE A 44 1.96 3.34 13.11
C ILE A 44 3.41 2.88 13.08
N GLY A 45 4.20 3.56 12.27
CA GLY A 45 5.61 3.28 12.06
C GLY A 45 5.86 2.31 10.90
N ASP A 46 7.10 2.32 10.43
CA ASP A 46 7.52 1.51 9.29
C ASP A 46 7.50 0.02 9.56
N GLU A 47 7.84 -0.40 10.77
CA GLU A 47 7.94 -1.82 11.11
C GLU A 47 6.57 -2.52 11.02
N GLU A 48 5.55 -1.95 11.67
CA GLU A 48 4.19 -2.50 11.63
C GLU A 48 3.62 -2.46 10.22
N THR A 49 3.77 -1.34 9.51
CA THR A 49 3.25 -1.19 8.14
C THR A 49 3.92 -2.19 7.17
N ARG A 50 5.25 -2.37 7.24
CA ARG A 50 5.96 -3.40 6.46
C ARG A 50 5.52 -4.81 6.84
N ARG A 51 5.31 -5.08 8.13
CA ARG A 51 4.82 -6.38 8.60
C ARG A 51 3.45 -6.69 8.00
N GLY A 52 2.53 -5.73 8.00
CA GLY A 52 1.21 -5.89 7.39
C GLY A 52 1.29 -6.20 5.89
N ALA A 53 2.13 -5.46 5.16
CA ALA A 53 2.38 -5.72 3.73
C ALA A 53 2.96 -7.12 3.51
N TYR A 54 3.97 -7.54 4.28
CA TYR A 54 4.55 -8.87 4.19
C TYR A 54 3.53 -9.97 4.49
N ASN A 55 2.76 -9.85 5.58
CA ASN A 55 1.75 -10.83 5.97
C ASN A 55 0.70 -11.00 4.87
N ARG A 56 0.23 -9.91 4.24
CA ARG A 56 -0.69 -9.97 3.10
C ARG A 56 -0.09 -10.72 1.92
N ALA A 57 1.15 -10.42 1.54
CA ALA A 57 1.84 -11.10 0.45
C ALA A 57 1.98 -12.60 0.73
N GLN A 58 2.46 -12.94 1.93
CA GLN A 58 2.71 -14.33 2.32
C GLN A 58 1.41 -15.14 2.41
N ASN A 59 0.36 -14.59 3.03
CA ASN A 59 -0.94 -15.25 3.15
C ASN A 59 -1.57 -15.48 1.77
N ALA A 60 -1.45 -14.51 0.85
CA ALA A 60 -1.92 -14.69 -0.53
C ALA A 60 -1.13 -15.79 -1.25
N LEU A 61 0.20 -15.83 -1.11
CA LEU A 61 1.05 -16.85 -1.73
C LEU A 61 0.75 -18.28 -1.24
N GLN A 62 0.36 -18.42 0.03
CA GLN A 62 0.05 -19.72 0.64
C GLN A 62 -1.22 -20.37 0.08
N VAL A 63 -2.17 -19.58 -0.42
CA VAL A 63 -3.49 -20.05 -0.89
C VAL A 63 -3.61 -20.07 -2.42
N THR A 64 -2.48 -19.95 -3.13
CA THR A 64 -2.41 -19.85 -4.59
C THR A 64 -1.20 -20.62 -5.14
N ASP A 65 -1.23 -20.88 -6.44
CA ASP A 65 -0.11 -21.38 -7.24
C ASP A 65 0.67 -20.25 -7.96
N ALA A 66 0.36 -18.98 -7.68
CA ALA A 66 1.06 -17.81 -8.24
C ALA A 66 2.59 -17.86 -8.06
N GLU A 67 3.33 -17.31 -9.02
CA GLU A 67 4.79 -17.22 -8.97
C GLU A 67 5.23 -16.19 -7.93
N TRP A 68 4.58 -15.02 -7.93
CA TRP A 68 4.79 -13.95 -6.96
C TRP A 68 3.47 -13.53 -6.32
N ALA A 69 3.53 -13.08 -5.07
CA ALA A 69 2.42 -12.47 -4.37
C ALA A 69 2.80 -11.09 -3.83
N PHE A 70 1.90 -10.12 -3.98
CA PHE A 70 2.08 -8.75 -3.52
C PHE A 70 1.21 -8.46 -2.31
N GLY A 71 1.78 -7.74 -1.35
CA GLY A 71 1.04 -7.13 -0.26
C GLY A 71 1.40 -5.66 -0.20
N LEU A 72 0.38 -4.81 -0.06
CA LEU A 72 0.54 -3.37 0.04
C LEU A 72 -0.20 -2.86 1.26
N GLU A 73 0.44 -2.02 2.05
CA GLU A 73 -0.13 -1.47 3.28
C GLU A 73 0.16 0.02 3.41
N GLY A 74 -0.85 0.77 3.82
CA GLY A 74 -0.71 2.19 4.16
C GLY A 74 -0.73 2.36 5.66
N GLY A 75 0.04 3.31 6.16
CA GLY A 75 0.12 3.64 7.58
C GLY A 75 0.46 5.11 7.78
N ILE A 76 0.88 5.43 9.00
CA ILE A 76 1.49 6.72 9.33
C ILE A 76 2.84 6.49 10.00
N ILE A 77 3.68 7.52 10.03
CA ILE A 77 4.94 7.50 10.79
C ILE A 77 5.10 8.83 11.55
N GLN A 78 5.58 8.75 12.78
CA GLN A 78 5.93 9.92 13.58
C GLN A 78 7.40 10.23 13.37
N THR A 79 7.71 11.49 13.06
CA THR A 79 9.06 12.00 12.78
C THR A 79 9.26 13.30 13.54
N GLU A 80 10.49 13.82 13.51
CA GLU A 80 10.85 15.15 14.02
C GLU A 80 10.08 16.29 13.34
N PHE A 81 9.55 16.07 12.13
CA PHE A 81 8.75 17.05 11.39
C PHE A 81 7.24 16.90 11.64
N GLY A 82 6.81 15.88 12.38
CA GLY A 82 5.41 15.57 12.65
C GLY A 82 4.98 14.22 12.07
N VAL A 83 3.65 14.03 11.98
CA VAL A 83 3.07 12.79 11.46
C VAL A 83 3.03 12.83 9.94
N MET A 84 3.61 11.82 9.30
CA MET A 84 3.59 11.68 7.85
C MET A 84 2.76 10.46 7.43
N THR A 85 2.25 10.49 6.20
CA THR A 85 1.77 9.27 5.54
C THR A 85 2.90 8.26 5.44
N ASN A 86 2.54 6.99 5.31
CA ASN A 86 3.47 5.91 5.02
C ASN A 86 2.79 4.89 4.10
N ALA A 87 3.55 4.25 3.21
CA ALA A 87 3.06 3.12 2.45
C ALA A 87 4.21 2.19 2.07
N TRP A 88 3.95 0.89 2.16
CA TRP A 88 4.90 -0.17 1.84
C TRP A 88 4.28 -1.20 0.91
N CYS A 89 5.10 -1.70 0.00
CA CYS A 89 4.83 -2.84 -0.86
C CYS A 89 5.88 -3.91 -0.58
N VAL A 90 5.41 -5.14 -0.42
CA VAL A 90 6.25 -6.33 -0.30
C VAL A 90 5.81 -7.32 -1.37
N VAL A 91 6.78 -7.84 -2.11
CA VAL A 91 6.59 -8.96 -3.04
C VAL A 91 7.32 -10.18 -2.48
N VAL A 92 6.61 -11.31 -2.43
CA VAL A 92 7.16 -12.60 -2.01
C VAL A 92 7.04 -13.56 -3.19
N ALA A 93 8.16 -14.10 -3.63
CA ALA A 93 8.23 -15.08 -4.69
C ALA A 93 8.17 -16.51 -4.13
N ARG A 94 7.67 -17.45 -4.93
CA ARG A 94 7.58 -18.88 -4.58
C ARG A 94 8.95 -19.52 -4.30
N ASP A 95 10.00 -18.98 -4.91
CA ASP A 95 11.40 -19.40 -4.68
C ASP A 95 12.01 -18.81 -3.39
N GLY A 96 11.23 -18.07 -2.60
CA GLY A 96 11.65 -17.48 -1.33
C GLY A 96 12.26 -16.08 -1.45
N ARG A 97 12.43 -15.53 -2.65
CA ARG A 97 12.87 -14.13 -2.79
C ARG A 97 11.83 -13.18 -2.21
N VAL A 98 12.32 -12.13 -1.55
CA VAL A 98 11.49 -11.04 -1.00
C VAL A 98 12.00 -9.72 -1.52
N GLY A 99 11.10 -8.92 -2.07
CA GLY A 99 11.34 -7.55 -2.50
C GLY A 99 10.52 -6.59 -1.65
N VAL A 100 11.11 -5.45 -1.30
CA VAL A 100 10.48 -4.45 -0.42
C VAL A 100 10.70 -3.08 -1.02
N GLY A 101 9.63 -2.30 -1.16
CA GLY A 101 9.64 -0.92 -1.62
C GLY A 101 8.63 -0.09 -0.85
N GLY A 102 8.90 1.18 -0.60
CA GLY A 102 8.00 1.98 0.22
C GLY A 102 8.45 3.43 0.43
N SER A 103 8.01 3.99 1.55
CA SER A 103 8.34 5.36 2.02
C SER A 103 7.72 6.48 1.18
N ALA A 104 6.48 6.30 0.73
CA ALA A 104 5.69 7.38 0.14
C ALA A 104 5.19 8.35 1.23
N ASN A 105 6.13 9.10 1.81
CA ASN A 105 5.90 9.94 2.98
C ASN A 105 5.52 11.37 2.59
N MET A 106 4.52 11.91 3.27
CA MET A 106 4.04 13.27 3.12
C MET A 106 3.53 13.76 4.47
N LEU A 107 3.95 14.95 4.90
CA LEU A 107 3.51 15.54 6.16
C LEU A 107 1.99 15.77 6.16
N LEU A 108 1.33 15.33 7.23
CA LEU A 108 -0.10 15.55 7.43
C LEU A 108 -0.35 16.92 8.08
N PRO A 109 -1.49 17.57 7.78
CA PRO A 109 -1.97 18.67 8.59
C PRO A 109 -2.08 18.25 10.06
N GLU A 110 -1.66 19.12 10.99
CA GLU A 110 -1.66 18.82 12.43
C GLU A 110 -3.04 18.43 12.97
N ILE A 111 -4.12 18.98 12.39
CA ILE A 111 -5.48 18.60 12.74
C ILE A 111 -5.79 17.14 12.36
N VAL A 112 -5.36 16.69 11.19
CA VAL A 112 -5.51 15.29 10.74
C VAL A 112 -4.66 14.37 11.61
N ALA A 113 -3.42 14.76 11.87
CA ALA A 113 -2.51 14.01 12.74
C ALA A 113 -3.10 13.77 14.14
N ARG A 114 -3.72 14.81 14.74
CA ARG A 114 -4.40 14.70 16.04
C ARG A 114 -5.59 13.75 16.00
N ARG A 115 -6.44 13.82 14.96
CA ARG A 115 -7.54 12.87 14.78
C ARG A 115 -7.07 11.41 14.75
N VAL A 116 -5.96 11.14 14.06
CA VAL A 116 -5.43 9.78 13.98
C VAL A 116 -4.80 9.32 15.31
N LEU A 117 -3.95 10.15 15.93
CA LEU A 117 -3.19 9.73 17.11
C LEU A 117 -3.96 9.80 18.43
N GLN A 118 -4.88 10.75 18.58
CA GLN A 118 -5.58 11.01 19.85
C GLN A 118 -6.98 10.40 19.83
N ASP A 119 -7.70 10.56 18.72
CA ASP A 119 -9.08 10.09 18.60
C ASP A 119 -9.15 8.66 18.03
N GLY A 120 -8.04 8.12 17.52
CA GLY A 120 -7.94 6.75 17.02
C GLY A 120 -8.61 6.51 15.66
N LEU A 121 -8.89 7.58 14.91
CA LEU A 121 -9.50 7.48 13.57
C LEU A 121 -8.54 6.84 12.55
N GLU A 122 -9.09 6.14 11.56
CA GLU A 122 -8.32 5.77 10.37
C GLU A 122 -7.93 7.05 9.61
N LEU A 123 -6.74 7.11 9.01
CA LEU A 123 -6.30 8.26 8.21
C LEU A 123 -7.29 8.63 7.10
N GLY A 124 -7.96 7.63 6.49
CA GLY A 124 -9.00 7.87 5.51
C GLY A 124 -10.17 8.69 6.08
N GLU A 125 -10.65 8.33 7.27
CA GLU A 125 -11.76 8.99 7.94
C GLU A 125 -11.38 10.41 8.39
N ALA A 126 -10.18 10.55 8.98
CA ALA A 126 -9.65 11.86 9.38
C ALA A 126 -9.48 12.81 8.17
N MET A 127 -9.13 12.28 7.00
CA MET A 127 -9.02 13.06 5.76
C MET A 127 -10.39 13.37 5.14
N ASP A 128 -11.36 12.47 5.23
CA ASP A 128 -12.74 12.70 4.81
C ASP A 128 -13.34 13.88 5.61
N GLU A 129 -13.16 13.91 6.93
CA GLU A 129 -13.54 15.04 7.78
C GLU A 129 -12.82 16.34 7.37
N TYR A 130 -11.50 16.29 7.21
CA TYR A 130 -10.69 17.46 6.93
C TYR A 130 -11.00 18.10 5.56
N ALA A 131 -11.23 17.27 4.54
CA ALA A 131 -11.49 17.72 3.18
C ALA A 131 -12.99 17.85 2.86
N ASN A 132 -13.87 17.60 3.83
CA ASN A 132 -15.32 17.57 3.67
C ASN A 132 -15.74 16.71 2.46
N THR A 133 -15.24 15.47 2.43
CA THR A 133 -15.46 14.51 1.34
C THR A 133 -15.78 13.12 1.90
N GLN A 134 -15.96 12.12 1.04
CA GLN A 134 -16.21 10.73 1.44
C GLN A 134 -15.36 9.76 0.65
N ASP A 135 -14.91 8.70 1.32
CA ASP A 135 -14.20 7.56 0.75
C ASP A 135 -12.90 7.94 0.03
N VAL A 136 -12.17 8.92 0.60
CA VAL A 136 -10.84 9.33 0.11
C VAL A 136 -9.89 8.14 -0.03
N LYS A 137 -10.07 7.09 0.77
CA LYS A 137 -9.22 5.91 0.75
C LYS A 137 -9.38 5.05 -0.52
N ARG A 138 -10.49 5.13 -1.24
CA ARG A 138 -10.67 4.44 -2.53
C ARG A 138 -10.51 5.36 -3.75
N GLY A 139 -10.48 6.68 -3.54
CA GLY A 139 -10.27 7.70 -4.56
C GLY A 139 -8.85 8.28 -4.62
N GLN A 140 -8.74 9.60 -4.55
CA GLN A 140 -7.46 10.33 -4.71
C GLN A 140 -6.44 10.06 -3.59
N GLY A 141 -6.89 9.62 -2.42
CA GLY A 141 -6.08 9.47 -1.21
C GLY A 141 -5.67 10.82 -0.59
N ALA A 142 -5.16 10.76 0.64
CA ALA A 142 -4.61 11.94 1.33
C ALA A 142 -3.59 12.69 0.46
N ILE A 143 -2.72 11.92 -0.22
CA ILE A 143 -1.71 12.46 -1.14
C ILE A 143 -2.33 13.25 -2.29
N GLY A 144 -3.42 12.79 -2.89
CA GLY A 144 -4.04 13.49 -4.01
C GLY A 144 -4.71 14.79 -3.60
N ILE A 145 -5.39 14.79 -2.44
CA ILE A 145 -6.00 15.99 -1.89
C ILE A 145 -4.93 17.03 -1.53
N LEU A 146 -3.94 16.64 -0.74
CA LEU A 146 -2.95 17.57 -0.17
C LEU A 146 -1.96 18.07 -1.21
N THR A 147 -1.67 17.30 -2.26
CA THR A 147 -0.84 17.74 -3.39
C THR A 147 -1.64 18.43 -4.50
N ARG A 148 -2.95 18.65 -4.32
CA ARG A 148 -3.84 19.23 -5.34
C ARG A 148 -3.77 18.50 -6.68
N GLY A 149 -3.67 17.17 -6.64
CA GLY A 149 -3.66 16.31 -7.82
C GLY A 149 -2.33 16.20 -8.56
N LEU A 150 -1.24 16.79 -8.07
CA LEU A 150 0.10 16.57 -8.65
C LEU A 150 0.51 15.09 -8.58
N LEU A 151 0.02 14.39 -7.55
CA LEU A 151 0.07 12.94 -7.42
C LEU A 151 -1.32 12.42 -7.06
N ASN A 152 -1.52 11.12 -7.19
CA ASN A 152 -2.68 10.44 -6.64
C ASN A 152 -2.26 9.13 -5.97
N ARG A 153 -3.17 8.56 -5.17
CA ARG A 153 -2.92 7.30 -4.46
C ARG A 153 -2.42 6.20 -5.40
N GLN A 154 -3.04 5.99 -6.55
CA GLN A 154 -2.62 4.95 -7.49
C GLN A 154 -1.16 5.13 -7.93
N SER A 155 -0.77 6.32 -8.40
CA SER A 155 0.61 6.62 -8.83
C SER A 155 1.64 6.44 -7.70
N ALA A 156 1.28 6.76 -6.46
CA ALA A 156 2.14 6.54 -5.30
C ALA A 156 2.32 5.04 -5.00
N TYR A 157 1.26 4.24 -5.14
CA TYR A 157 1.37 2.79 -5.01
C TYR A 157 2.16 2.16 -6.17
N GLU A 158 1.96 2.63 -7.41
CA GLU A 158 2.76 2.18 -8.56
C GLU A 158 4.26 2.45 -8.35
N TYR A 159 4.61 3.59 -7.75
CA TYR A 159 5.99 3.93 -7.40
C TYR A 159 6.60 2.90 -6.43
N ILE A 160 5.94 2.61 -5.30
CA ILE A 160 6.49 1.66 -4.31
C ILE A 160 6.49 0.21 -4.83
N VAL A 161 5.57 -0.16 -5.74
CA VAL A 161 5.59 -1.46 -6.43
C VAL A 161 6.83 -1.58 -7.31
N LYS A 162 7.16 -0.54 -8.10
CA LYS A 162 8.38 -0.51 -8.93
C LYS A 162 9.63 -0.70 -8.07
N LEU A 163 9.68 -0.05 -6.89
CA LEU A 163 10.79 -0.23 -5.95
C LEU A 163 10.85 -1.67 -5.41
N ALA A 164 9.72 -2.25 -5.02
CA ALA A 164 9.68 -3.62 -4.49
C ALA A 164 10.13 -4.67 -5.52
N LEU A 165 9.89 -4.41 -6.80
CA LEU A 165 10.32 -5.26 -7.91
C LEU A 165 11.81 -5.27 -8.18
N ALA A 166 12.58 -4.29 -7.67
CA ALA A 166 14.01 -4.18 -7.97
C ALA A 166 14.78 -5.47 -7.66
N ARG A 167 14.43 -6.19 -6.58
CA ARG A 167 15.06 -7.47 -6.23
C ARG A 167 14.58 -8.66 -7.07
N MET A 168 13.43 -8.55 -7.73
CA MET A 168 12.85 -9.65 -8.53
C MET A 168 13.47 -9.75 -9.93
N MET A 169 14.06 -8.66 -10.41
CA MET A 169 14.61 -8.53 -11.76
C MET A 169 16.06 -9.06 -11.90
N TRP A 170 16.67 -9.53 -10.81
CA TRP A 170 18.04 -10.04 -10.75
C TRP A 170 18.15 -11.32 -9.92
#